data_AF-A0A959UL28-F1
#
_entry.id   AF-A0A959UL28-F1
#
_cell.length_a   1.000
_cell.length_b   1.000
_cell.length_c   1.000
_cell.angle_alpha   90.00
_cell.angle_beta   90.00
_cell.angle_gamma   90.00
#
_symmetry.space_group_name_H-M   'P 1'
#
loop_
_entity.id
_entity.type
_entity.pdbx_description
1 polymer ?
#
loop_
_entity_poly.entity_id
_entity_poly.type
_entity_poly.pdbx_seq_one_letter_code
_entity_poly.pdbx_strand_id
1 'polypeptide(L)' 'RDRRQDAIVTPYCITVDHQTLEDNTVIILERDSMQQDRIDMGKISGIIADRLKAK' A
#
# COMPACT_ATOMS: atom_id res chain seq x y z
N ARG A 1 -11.02 7.31 7.29
CA ARG A 1 -11.04 7.19 5.82
C ARG A 1 -10.91 5.71 5.40
N ASP A 2 -10.78 4.81 6.38
CA ASP A 2 -10.38 3.41 6.21
C ASP A 2 -11.55 2.43 6.19
N ARG A 3 -12.70 2.76 6.81
CA ARG A 3 -13.87 1.87 6.84
C ARG A 3 -14.56 1.64 5.48
N ARG A 4 -14.27 2.47 4.47
CA ARG A 4 -14.81 2.28 3.11
C ARG A 4 -14.04 1.24 2.31
N GLN A 5 -12.76 1.01 2.64
CA GLN A 5 -11.92 0.06 1.92
C GLN A 5 -12.10 -1.37 2.44
N ASP A 6 -12.39 -1.53 3.74
CA ASP A 6 -12.76 -2.83 4.32
C ASP A 6 -13.99 -3.46 3.67
N ALA A 7 -14.95 -2.62 3.24
CA ALA A 7 -16.17 -3.05 2.56
C ALA A 7 -15.95 -3.46 1.09
N ILE A 8 -14.81 -3.11 0.48
CA ILE A 8 -14.52 -3.31 -0.95
C ILE A 8 -13.59 -4.51 -1.19
N VAL A 9 -13.17 -5.23 -0.14
CA VAL A 9 -12.30 -6.43 -0.27
C VAL A 9 -10.96 -6.08 -0.96
N THR A 10 -10.46 -4.85 -0.82
CA THR A 10 -9.14 -4.49 -1.34
C THR A 10 -8.06 -5.08 -0.43
N PRO A 11 -7.15 -5.94 -0.92
CA PRO A 11 -6.14 -6.57 -0.07
C PRO A 11 -5.04 -5.59 0.38
N TYR A 12 -4.78 -4.55 -0.42
CA TYR A 12 -3.77 -3.53 -0.17
C TYR A 12 -4.34 -2.13 -0.33
N CYS A 13 -4.01 -1.23 0.60
CA CYS A 13 -4.32 0.19 0.54
C CYS A 13 -3.02 0.97 0.35
N ILE A 14 -3.02 1.97 -0.54
CA ILE A 14 -1.89 2.87 -0.75
C ILE A 14 -2.26 4.25 -0.26
N THR A 15 -1.44 4.81 0.62
CA THR A 15 -1.57 6.17 1.13
C THR A 15 -0.45 7.04 0.57
N VAL A 16 -0.85 8.13 -0.08
CA VAL A 16 0.02 9.19 -0.57
C VAL A 16 -0.09 10.36 0.40
N ASP A 17 1.03 10.78 0.98
CA ASP A 17 1.12 11.88 1.93
C ASP A 17 1.99 13.03 1.39
N HIS A 18 2.22 14.06 2.21
CA HIS A 18 3.05 15.19 1.80
C HIS A 18 4.54 14.79 1.61
N GLN A 19 5.02 13.78 2.33
CA GLN A 19 6.37 13.23 2.13
C GLN A 19 6.51 12.50 0.79
N THR A 20 5.42 12.04 0.18
CA THR A 20 5.46 11.50 -1.18
C THR A 20 5.98 12.52 -2.20
N LEU A 21 5.70 13.81 -2.02
CA LEU A 21 6.13 14.85 -2.97
C LEU A 21 7.64 15.15 -2.85
N GLU A 22 8.22 14.92 -1.67
CA GLU A 22 9.63 15.22 -1.37
C GLU A 22 10.52 14.00 -1.61
N ASP A 23 10.10 12.82 -1.14
CA ASP A 23 10.93 11.60 -1.13
C ASP A 23 10.47 10.54 -2.13
N ASN A 24 9.42 10.80 -2.92
CA ASN A 24 8.80 9.83 -3.83
C ASN A 24 8.42 8.49 -3.16
N THR A 25 8.08 8.51 -1.88
CA THR A 25 7.68 7.32 -1.12
C THR A 25 6.19 7.32 -0.80
N VAL A 26 5.58 6.14 -0.78
CA VAL A 26 4.17 5.92 -0.38
C VAL A 26 4.11 4.91 0.76
N ILE A 27 2.99 4.90 1.48
CA ILE A 27 2.72 3.89 2.50
C ILE A 27 1.77 2.85 1.93
N ILE A 28 2.15 1.58 1.97
CA ILE A 28 1.25 0.45 1.69
C ILE A 28 0.77 -0.12 3.02
N LEU A 29 -0.55 -0.25 3.17
CA LEU A 29 -1.22 -0.97 4.24
C LEU A 29 -1.76 -2.29 3.72
N GLU A 30 -1.38 -3.40 4.34
CA GLU A 30 -1.96 -4.72 4.08
C GLU A 30 -3.14 -4.99 5.02
N ARG A 31 -4.25 -5.45 4.45
CA ARG A 31 -5.51 -5.62 5.20
C ARG A 31 -5.44 -6.72 6.25
N ASP A 32 -4.87 -7.88 5.92
CA ASP A 32 -4.93 -9.05 6.81
C ASP A 32 -3.95 -8.93 7.98
N SER A 33 -2.76 -8.38 7.72
CA SER A 33 -1.70 -8.22 8.72
C SER A 33 -1.77 -6.88 9.45
N MET A 34 -2.56 -5.92 8.93
CA MET A 34 -2.59 -4.53 9.38
C MET A 34 -1.21 -3.84 9.37
N GLN A 35 -0.26 -4.37 8.59
CA GLN A 35 1.09 -3.84 8.49
C GLN A 35 1.15 -2.65 7.54
N GLN A 36 1.91 -1.62 7.94
CA GLN A 36 2.14 -0.40 7.18
C GLN A 36 3.62 -0.28 6.82
N ASP A 37 3.93 -0.34 5.54
CA ASP A 37 5.29 -0.23 5.02
C ASP A 37 5.43 1.03 4.16
N ARG A 38 6.44 1.86 4.43
CA ARG A 38 6.82 2.96 3.53
C ARG A 38 7.77 2.42 2.45
N ILE A 39 7.39 2.57 1.19
CA ILE A 39 8.16 2.09 0.04
C ILE A 39 8.30 3.18 -1.02
N ASP A 40 9.33 3.04 -1.86
CA ASP A 40 9.55 3.89 -3.02
C ASP A 40 8.47 3.67 -4.08
N MET A 41 7.99 4.75 -4.70
CA MET A 41 6.99 4.69 -5.77
C MET A 41 7.40 3.80 -6.93
N GLY A 42 8.69 3.80 -7.29
CA GLY A 42 9.21 2.97 -8.37
C GLY A 42 9.13 1.46 -8.09
N LYS A 43 8.99 1.07 -6.82
CA LYS A 43 8.93 -0.34 -6.39
C LYS A 43 7.51 -0.83 -6.12
N ILE A 44 6.50 0.04 -6.13
CA ILE A 44 5.10 -0.29 -5.82
C ILE A 44 4.61 -1.46 -6.68
N SER A 45 4.76 -1.36 -8.01
CA SER A 45 4.20 -2.34 -8.94
C SER A 45 4.77 -3.73 -8.75
N GLY A 46 6.10 -3.83 -8.54
CA GLY A 46 6.78 -5.09 -8.26
C GLY A 46 6.35 -5.70 -6.93
N ILE A 47 6.38 -4.89 -5.86
CA ILE A 47 6.01 -5.36 -4.51
C ILE A 47 4.57 -5.85 -4.46
N ILE A 48 3.63 -5.12 -5.07
CA ILE A 48 2.22 -5.54 -5.11
C ILE A 48 2.05 -6.81 -5.96
N ALA A 49 2.70 -6.89 -7.13
CA ALA A 49 2.61 -8.07 -7.98
C ALA A 49 3.19 -9.32 -7.29
N ASP A 50 4.31 -9.19 -6.59
CA ASP A 50 4.94 -10.29 -5.85
C ASP A 50 4.08 -10.71 -4.66
N ARG A 51 3.55 -9.75 -3.88
CA ARG A 51 2.66 -10.02 -2.74
C ARG A 51 1.33 -10.66 -3.18
N LEU A 52 0.79 -10.28 -4.34
CA LEU A 52 -0.41 -10.91 -4.91
C LEU A 52 -0.16 -12.33 -5.45
N LYS A 53 1.04 -12.62 -6.00
CA LYS A 53 1.39 -13.97 -6.47
C LYS A 53 1.70 -14.94 -5.33
N ALA A 54 2.22 -14.44 -4.22
CA ALA A 54 2.57 -15.25 -3.06
C ALA A 54 1.37 -15.69 -2.21
N LYS A 55 0.16 -15.23 -2.57
CA LYS A 55 -1.10 -15.47 -1.87
C LYS A 55 -2.03 -16.32 -2.72
#